data_AF-K1ZP84-F1
#
_entry.id   AF-K1ZP84-F1
#
_cell.length_a   1.000
_cell.length_b   1.000
_cell.length_c   1.000
_cell.angle_alpha   90.00
_cell.angle_beta   90.00
_cell.angle_gamma   90.00
#
_symmetry.space_group_name_H-M   'P 1'
#
loop_
_entity.id
_entity.type
_entity.pdbx_description
1 polymer ?
#
loop_
_entity_poly.entity_id
_entity_poly.type
_entity_poly.pdbx_seq_one_letter_code
_entity_poly.pdbx_strand_id
1 'polypeptide(L)' 'MAEIAKDAAILVDPRSENQLKRAIEMILDLNLENYQKMVNASLNRARVYTWTKTARETLKVYEEVVK' A
#
# COMPACT_ATOMS: atom_id res chain seq x y z
N MET A 1 -3.76 -7.96 -2.38
CA MET A 1 -2.98 -6.77 -2.83
C MET A 1 -3.65 -5.45 -2.50
N ALA A 2 -4.98 -5.30 -2.72
CA ALA A 2 -5.72 -4.08 -2.39
C ALA A 2 -5.56 -3.61 -0.93
N GLU A 3 -5.36 -4.56 0.01
CA GLU A 3 -5.04 -4.26 1.40
C GLU A 3 -3.84 -3.31 1.55
N ILE A 4 -2.78 -3.47 0.77
CA ILE A 4 -1.59 -2.62 0.88
C ILE A 4 -1.79 -1.32 0.10
N ALA A 5 -2.34 -1.43 -1.12
CA ALA A 5 -2.43 -0.33 -2.08
C ALA A 5 -3.27 0.86 -1.58
N LYS A 6 -4.51 0.60 -1.13
CA LYS A 6 -5.49 1.63 -0.74
C LYS A 6 -5.41 2.90 -1.62
N ASP A 7 -5.19 4.07 -1.01
CA ASP A 7 -5.11 5.37 -1.68
C ASP A 7 -3.66 5.71 -2.15
N ALA A 8 -2.72 4.78 -1.97
CA ALA A 8 -1.29 5.00 -2.17
C ALA A 8 -0.74 4.38 -3.47
N ALA A 9 -1.54 3.62 -4.22
CA ALA A 9 -1.10 2.97 -5.45
C ALA A 9 -2.23 2.84 -6.49
N ILE A 10 -1.84 2.75 -7.76
CA ILE A 10 -2.74 2.46 -8.87
C ILE A 10 -2.84 0.94 -9.01
N LEU A 11 -4.05 0.39 -8.95
CA LEU A 11 -4.29 -1.03 -9.20
C LEU A 11 -4.51 -1.27 -10.69
N VAL A 12 -3.83 -2.27 -11.23
CA VAL A 12 -3.97 -2.71 -12.62
C VAL A 12 -4.32 -4.20 -12.66
N ASP A 13 -5.12 -4.60 -13.65
CA ASP A 13 -5.29 -6.02 -13.96
C ASP A 13 -3.95 -6.57 -14.50
N PRO A 14 -3.33 -7.56 -13.83
CA PRO A 14 -2.05 -8.12 -14.25
C PRO A 14 -2.11 -8.83 -15.61
N ARG A 15 -3.32 -9.15 -16.11
CA ARG A 15 -3.52 -9.77 -17.43
C ARG A 15 -3.78 -8.74 -18.54
N SER A 16 -3.79 -7.44 -18.21
CA SER A 16 -4.10 -6.37 -19.15
C SER A 16 -2.89 -5.48 -19.40
N GLU A 17 -2.16 -5.76 -20.48
CA GLU A 17 -1.05 -4.93 -20.95
C GLU A 17 -1.47 -3.47 -21.17
N ASN A 18 -2.69 -3.25 -21.69
CA ASN A 18 -3.24 -1.91 -21.91
C ASN A 18 -3.49 -1.14 -20.61
N GLN A 19 -3.86 -1.82 -19.51
CA GLN A 19 -3.98 -1.14 -18.21
C GLN A 19 -2.61 -0.80 -17.64
N LEU A 20 -1.65 -1.72 -17.74
CA LEU A 20 -0.29 -1.49 -17.27
C LEU A 20 0.37 -0.32 -18.01
N LYS A 21 0.26 -0.29 -19.35
CA LYS A 21 0.78 0.80 -20.17
C LYS A 21 0.21 2.15 -19.74
N ARG A 22 -1.12 2.26 -19.63
CA ARG A 22 -1.79 3.50 -19.21
C ARG A 22 -1.37 3.93 -17.81
N ALA A 23 -1.23 3.00 -16.88
CA ALA A 23 -0.77 3.32 -15.53
C ALA A 23 0.65 3.89 -15.54
N ILE A 24 1.55 3.36 -16.38
CA ILE A 24 2.91 3.90 -16.54
C ILE A 24 2.86 5.31 -17.15
N GLU A 25 2.10 5.51 -18.23
CA GLU A 25 1.92 6.83 -18.86
C GLU A 25 1.39 7.86 -17.85
N MET A 26 0.37 7.50 -17.06
CA MET A 26 -0.17 8.36 -16.00
C MET A 26 0.89 8.82 -15.00
N ILE A 27 1.82 7.93 -14.62
CA ILE A 27 2.91 8.27 -13.69
C ILE A 27 3.93 9.20 -14.34
N LEU A 28 4.26 8.98 -15.61
CA LEU A 28 5.21 9.82 -16.36
C LEU A 28 4.67 11.24 -16.57
N ASP A 29 3.35 11.38 -16.70
CA ASP A 29 2.67 12.66 -16.91
C ASP A 29 2.28 13.38 -15.58
N LEU A 30 2.70 12.86 -14.43
CA LEU A 30 2.37 13.46 -13.13
C LEU A 30 3.00 14.85 -12.99
N ASN A 31 2.17 15.83 -12.65
CA ASN A 31 2.66 17.10 -12.13
C ASN A 31 3.15 16.95 -10.67
N LEU A 32 3.94 17.92 -10.21
CA LEU A 32 4.55 17.90 -8.88
C LEU A 32 3.52 17.77 -7.74
N GLU A 33 2.36 18.41 -7.88
CA GLU A 33 1.30 18.37 -6.87
C GLU A 33 0.74 16.95 -6.69
N ASN A 34 0.40 16.29 -7.80
CA ASN A 34 -0.14 14.93 -7.77
C ASN A 34 0.92 13.91 -7.32
N TYR A 35 2.18 14.11 -7.72
CA TYR A 35 3.29 13.32 -7.18
C TYR A 35 3.38 13.44 -5.65
N GLN A 36 3.34 14.66 -5.11
CA GLN A 36 3.42 14.86 -3.66
C GLN A 36 2.22 14.25 -2.92
N LYS A 37 1.02 14.29 -3.50
CA LYS A 37 -0.16 13.59 -2.94
C LYS A 37 0.10 12.09 -2.81
N MET A 38 0.67 11.45 -3.85
CA MET A 38 1.00 10.02 -3.82
C MET A 38 2.09 9.69 -2.79
N VAL A 39 3.13 10.53 -2.69
CA VAL A 39 4.18 10.38 -1.65
C VAL A 39 3.58 10.46 -0.25
N ASN A 40 2.71 11.43 0.00
CA ASN A 40 2.08 11.58 1.32
C ASN A 40 1.17 10.39 1.64
N ALA A 41 0.38 9.94 0.67
CA ALA A 41 -0.48 8.77 0.83
C ALA A 41 0.32 7.50 1.15
N SER A 42 1.43 7.28 0.44
CA SER A 42 2.28 6.09 0.66
C SER A 42 2.97 6.11 2.02
N LEU A 43 3.53 7.26 2.45
CA LEU A 43 4.13 7.40 3.78
C LEU A 43 3.09 7.19 4.89
N ASN A 44 1.90 7.77 4.75
CA ASN A 44 0.82 7.56 5.71
C ASN A 44 0.38 6.09 5.79
N ARG A 45 0.34 5.39 4.65
CA ARG A 45 0.01 3.96 4.63
C ARG A 45 1.13 3.10 5.22
N ALA A 46 2.40 3.43 4.99
CA ALA A 46 3.51 2.69 5.56
C ALA A 46 3.52 2.75 7.11
N ARG A 47 3.16 3.92 7.68
CA ARG A 47 3.17 4.15 9.14
C ARG A 47 2.26 3.23 9.95
N VAL A 48 1.21 2.65 9.36
CA VAL A 48 0.33 1.70 10.10
C VAL A 48 0.92 0.30 10.23
N TYR A 49 1.98 -0.02 9.49
CA TYR A 49 2.68 -1.29 9.57
C TYR A 49 3.95 -1.10 10.40
N THR A 50 3.91 -1.55 11.66
CA THR A 50 5.05 -1.44 12.58
C THR A 50 5.39 -2.80 13.18
N TRP A 51 6.68 -3.05 13.39
CA TRP A 51 7.16 -4.27 14.05
C TRP A 51 6.60 -4.43 15.46
N THR A 52 6.46 -3.34 16.20
CA THR A 52 5.86 -3.34 17.55
C THR A 52 4.43 -3.84 17.53
N LYS A 53 3.61 -3.40 16.56
CA LYS A 53 2.25 -3.88 16.40
C LYS A 53 2.26 -5.38 16.09
N THR A 54 3.07 -5.81 15.11
CA THR A 54 3.19 -7.23 14.77
C THR A 54 3.58 -8.08 15.97
N ALA A 55 4.61 -7.70 16.72
CA ALA A 55 5.06 -8.45 17.90
C ALA A 55 3.94 -8.60 18.95
N ARG A 56 3.21 -7.51 19.23
CA ARG A 56 2.12 -7.51 20.22
C ARG A 56 0.93 -8.36 19.79
N GLU A 57 0.47 -8.22 18.54
CA GLU A 57 -0.65 -9.02 18.04
C GLU A 57 -0.28 -10.51 17.96
N THR A 58 0.96 -10.84 17.58
CA THR A 58 1.45 -12.23 17.59
C THR A 58 1.49 -12.81 19.00
N LEU A 59 2.00 -12.07 19.99
CA LEU A 59 2.02 -12.53 21.38
C LEU A 59 0.60 -12.81 21.91
N LYS A 60 -0.35 -11.92 21.62
CA LYS A 60 -1.75 -12.07 22.01
C LYS A 60 -2.35 -13.40 21.51
N VAL A 61 -2.07 -13.79 20.27
CA VAL A 61 -2.53 -15.08 19.71
C VAL A 61 -1.92 -16.26 20.47
N TYR A 62 -0.62 -16.20 20.81
CA TYR A 62 -0.01 -17.26 21.63
C TYR A 62 -0.65 -17.36 23.02
N GLU A 63 -0.95 -16.24 23.67
CA GLU A 63 -1.62 -16.21 24.98
C GLU A 63 -3.05 -16.75 24.92
N GLU A 64 -3.78 -16.49 23.83
CA GLU A 64 -5.14 -17.00 23.62
C GLU A 64 -5.19 -18.53 23.42
N VAL A 65 -4.14 -19.12 22.84
CA VAL A 65 -4.06 -20.57 22.59
C VAL A 65 -3.62 -21.37 23.82
N VAL A 66 -2.83 -20.75 24.72
CA VAL A 66 -2.34 -21.40 25.95
C VAL A 66 -3.34 -21.34 27.11
N LYS A 67 -4.35 -20.45 27.01
CA LYS A 67 -5.50 -20.39 27.93
C LYS A 67 -6.42 -21.59 27.79
#